data_AF-C7LSN9-F1
#
_entry.id   AF-C7LSN9-F1
#
_cell.length_a   1.000
_cell.length_b   1.000
_cell.length_c   1.000
_cell.angle_alpha   90.00
_cell.angle_beta   90.00
_cell.angle_gamma   90.00
#
_symmetry.space_group_name_H-M   'P 1'
#
loop_
_entity.id
_entity.type
_entity.pdbx_description
1 polymer ?
#
loop_
_entity_poly.entity_id
_entity_poly.type
_entity_poly.pdbx_seq_one_letter_code
_entity_poly.pdbx_strand_id
1 'polypeptide(L)'
;MILFVGDCHGDFEPMLEAAVGATAVVLLGDQEPLDDLAAILGPEIAAKTWWIFGNHDSDDPEYIKHHSSMADRNLHCRVVEIDGLRIAGLGGTFRSNVLGVDRQTTLSDLPHVRPQDTRQSLALIRKDKKLAPQDHTTIFPEDLALMARLASKTRVDVIVSHEAPESYKLGYRILGEVARSLKARIHVHAHHHERYDAMLDGGVRVAGVGMSGMMIEWLQPRDGLFWLSAFPGGNVLAMGYDPKKKMFQGEFVGQEKFKDLTAPDLNALQEKGALLLETFMKKPKRR
;
A
#
# COMPACT_ATOMS: atom_id res chain seq x y z
N MET A 1 8.53 -12.83 4.82
CA MET A 1 7.40 -12.37 3.99
C MET A 1 6.95 -11.02 4.51
N ILE A 2 6.80 -10.03 3.62
CA ILE A 2 6.26 -8.72 3.97
C ILE A 2 4.74 -8.84 3.98
N LEU A 3 4.09 -8.46 5.07
CA LEU A 3 2.65 -8.37 5.22
C LEU A 3 2.17 -6.94 4.90
N PHE A 4 1.12 -6.82 4.12
CA PHE A 4 0.40 -5.58 3.83
C PHE A 4 -1.01 -5.70 4.43
N VAL A 5 -1.44 -4.67 5.14
CA VAL A 5 -2.68 -4.67 5.91
C VAL A 5 -3.53 -3.47 5.51
N GLY A 6 -4.75 -3.72 5.05
CA GLY A 6 -5.74 -2.68 4.76
C GLY A 6 -6.66 -2.43 5.95
N ASP A 7 -6.99 -1.16 6.18
CA ASP A 7 -8.16 -0.69 6.93
C ASP A 7 -8.37 -1.46 8.27
N CYS A 8 -7.48 -1.23 9.25
CA CYS A 8 -7.59 -1.82 10.58
C CYS A 8 -8.78 -1.25 11.37
N HIS A 9 -9.13 0.03 11.14
CA HIS A 9 -10.36 0.60 11.64
C HIS A 9 -10.50 0.47 13.17
N GLY A 10 -9.39 0.64 13.90
CA GLY A 10 -9.29 0.50 15.35
C GLY A 10 -9.17 -0.94 15.86
N ASP A 11 -9.43 -1.95 15.02
CA ASP A 11 -9.27 -3.38 15.37
C ASP A 11 -8.00 -3.97 14.74
N PHE A 12 -6.97 -4.09 15.57
CA PHE A 12 -5.66 -4.59 15.18
C PHE A 12 -5.49 -6.10 15.41
N GLU A 13 -6.40 -6.77 16.14
CA GLU A 13 -6.21 -8.16 16.55
C GLU A 13 -5.95 -9.10 15.35
N PRO A 14 -6.73 -9.04 14.24
CA PRO A 14 -6.49 -9.90 13.09
C PRO A 14 -5.12 -9.68 12.44
N MET A 15 -4.63 -8.44 12.43
CA MET A 15 -3.33 -8.14 11.84
C MET A 15 -2.18 -8.54 12.75
N LEU A 16 -2.34 -8.43 14.08
CA LEU A 16 -1.33 -8.80 15.05
C LEU A 16 -1.03 -10.30 14.97
N GLU A 17 -2.07 -11.13 14.84
CA GLU A 17 -1.91 -12.57 14.63
C GLU A 17 -1.11 -12.88 13.34
N ALA A 18 -1.46 -12.21 12.25
CA ALA A 18 -0.79 -12.39 10.96
C ALA A 18 0.66 -11.87 10.95
N ALA A 19 0.98 -10.87 11.77
CA ALA A 19 2.28 -10.21 11.83
C ALA A 19 3.36 -11.05 12.53
N VAL A 20 3.00 -12.05 13.34
CA VAL A 20 3.96 -12.90 14.08
C VAL A 20 4.97 -13.55 13.12
N GLY A 21 4.49 -14.14 12.02
CA GLY A 21 5.35 -14.77 11.00
C GLY A 21 5.93 -13.82 9.95
N ALA A 22 5.58 -12.55 9.99
CA ALA A 22 6.01 -11.57 8.99
C ALA A 22 7.41 -11.02 9.29
N THR A 23 8.20 -10.78 8.24
CA THR A 23 9.52 -10.13 8.33
C THR A 23 9.38 -8.61 8.41
N ALA A 24 8.31 -8.07 7.84
CA ALA A 24 7.92 -6.67 7.92
C ALA A 24 6.40 -6.54 7.74
N VAL A 25 5.84 -5.43 8.21
CA VAL A 25 4.42 -5.08 8.05
C VAL A 25 4.31 -3.70 7.40
N VAL A 26 3.33 -3.51 6.52
CA VAL A 26 2.97 -2.22 5.93
C VAL A 26 1.47 -1.98 6.11
N LEU A 27 1.10 -1.03 6.97
CA LEU A 27 -0.28 -0.60 7.16
C LEU A 27 -0.68 0.41 6.08
N LEU A 28 -1.80 0.19 5.40
CA LEU A 28 -2.21 0.91 4.18
C LEU A 28 -3.24 2.02 4.42
N GLY A 29 -3.27 2.57 5.64
CA GLY A 29 -4.21 3.61 6.05
C GLY A 29 -5.40 3.07 6.82
N ASP A 30 -6.20 4.01 7.34
CA ASP A 30 -7.38 3.77 8.15
C ASP A 30 -7.07 2.83 9.33
N GLN A 31 -6.03 3.20 10.08
CA GLN A 31 -5.62 2.50 11.28
C GLN A 31 -6.50 2.87 12.48
N GLU A 32 -6.84 4.16 12.62
CA GLU A 32 -7.66 4.72 13.70
C GLU A 32 -7.25 4.22 15.11
N PRO A 33 -5.96 4.33 15.50
CA PRO A 33 -5.50 3.81 16.77
C PRO A 33 -6.12 4.58 17.94
N LEU A 34 -6.68 3.85 18.91
CA LEU A 34 -7.32 4.45 20.11
C LEU A 34 -6.32 4.84 21.22
N ASP A 35 -5.05 4.45 21.07
CA ASP A 35 -3.91 4.77 21.92
C ASP A 35 -2.65 4.82 21.03
N ASP A 36 -1.47 5.12 21.58
CA ASP A 36 -0.20 5.10 20.87
C ASP A 36 -0.03 3.85 19.99
N LEU A 37 0.22 4.05 18.69
CA LEU A 37 0.27 2.97 17.71
C LEU A 37 1.37 1.95 18.04
N ALA A 38 2.54 2.40 18.51
CA ALA A 38 3.62 1.48 18.88
C ALA A 38 3.23 0.63 20.11
N ALA A 39 2.49 1.20 21.06
CA ALA A 39 1.96 0.47 22.20
C ALA A 39 0.93 -0.60 21.79
N ILE A 40 -0.01 -0.26 20.89
CA ILE A 40 -1.00 -1.21 20.35
C ILE A 40 -0.31 -2.38 19.63
N LEU A 41 0.68 -2.06 18.79
CA LEU A 41 1.41 -3.09 18.02
C LEU A 41 2.31 -3.95 18.91
N GLY A 42 2.75 -3.43 20.05
CA GLY A 42 3.81 -4.02 20.85
C GLY A 42 5.19 -3.89 20.21
N PRO A 43 6.27 -4.01 21.00
CA PRO A 43 7.62 -3.61 20.58
C PRO A 43 8.16 -4.39 19.38
N GLU A 44 7.87 -5.69 19.29
CA GLU A 44 8.38 -6.53 18.20
C GLU A 44 7.74 -6.19 16.85
N ILE A 45 6.40 -6.08 16.82
CA ILE A 45 5.67 -5.78 15.59
C ILE A 45 5.91 -4.31 15.21
N ALA A 46 5.85 -3.37 16.16
CA ALA A 46 6.17 -1.97 15.91
C ALA A 46 7.56 -1.78 15.27
N ALA A 47 8.58 -2.53 15.72
CA ALA A 47 9.94 -2.45 15.19
C ALA A 47 10.09 -2.94 13.74
N LYS A 48 9.09 -3.63 13.18
CA LYS A 48 9.07 -4.09 11.78
C LYS A 48 7.90 -3.53 10.97
N THR A 49 7.10 -2.63 11.55
CA THR A 49 5.94 -2.01 10.91
C THR A 49 6.28 -0.67 10.27
N TRP A 50 5.79 -0.47 9.06
CA TRP A 50 5.75 0.79 8.32
C TRP A 50 4.29 1.15 8.03
N TRP A 51 4.03 2.42 7.75
CA TRP A 51 2.64 2.85 7.58
C TRP A 51 2.50 4.05 6.65
N ILE A 52 1.29 4.20 6.11
CA ILE A 52 0.78 5.39 5.46
C ILE A 52 -0.58 5.72 6.07
N PHE A 53 -1.00 6.99 6.04
CA PHE A 53 -2.35 7.37 6.45
C PHE A 53 -3.38 6.99 5.38
N GLY A 54 -4.61 6.73 5.82
CA GLY A 54 -5.85 6.74 5.05
C GLY A 54 -6.69 7.97 5.37
N ASN A 55 -7.96 8.03 4.94
CA ASN A 55 -8.80 9.20 5.21
C ASN A 55 -9.34 9.26 6.64
N HIS A 56 -9.65 8.12 7.25
CA HIS A 56 -10.25 8.03 8.58
C HIS A 56 -9.24 8.32 9.70
N ASP A 57 -7.93 8.23 9.43
CA ASP A 57 -6.87 8.60 10.39
C ASP A 57 -6.84 10.10 10.75
N SER A 58 -7.71 10.90 10.15
CA SER A 58 -7.92 12.30 10.46
C SER A 58 -9.32 12.65 10.95
N ASP A 59 -10.19 11.67 11.14
CA ASP A 59 -11.56 11.91 11.63
C ASP A 59 -11.53 12.39 13.08
N ASP A 60 -10.58 11.88 13.87
CA ASP A 60 -10.22 12.40 15.19
C ASP A 60 -8.76 12.91 15.19
N PRO A 61 -8.49 14.16 15.64
CA PRO A 61 -7.13 14.66 15.81
C PRO A 61 -6.24 13.81 16.73
N GLU A 62 -6.80 13.05 17.67
CA GLU A 62 -6.03 12.14 18.53
C GLU A 62 -5.41 11.00 17.74
N TYR A 63 -6.07 10.49 16.69
CA TYR A 63 -5.50 9.44 15.83
C TYR A 63 -4.17 9.88 15.24
N ILE A 64 -4.07 11.13 14.76
CA ILE A 64 -2.81 11.70 14.25
C ILE A 64 -1.74 11.71 15.35
N LYS A 65 -2.09 12.08 16.58
CA LYS A 65 -1.13 12.13 17.71
C LYS A 65 -0.64 10.75 18.09
N HIS A 66 -1.50 9.74 18.06
CA HIS A 66 -1.17 8.35 18.38
C HIS A 66 -0.16 7.72 17.40
N HIS A 67 0.04 8.31 16.21
CA HIS A 67 1.08 7.89 15.28
C HIS A 67 2.47 8.50 15.56
N SER A 68 2.56 9.46 16.50
CA SER A 68 3.77 10.29 16.68
C SER A 68 5.02 9.50 17.08
N SER A 69 4.87 8.45 17.90
CA SER A 69 5.99 7.57 18.31
C SER A 69 6.58 6.78 17.14
N MET A 70 5.84 6.63 16.04
CA MET A 70 6.24 5.90 14.83
C MET A 70 6.40 6.81 13.61
N ALA A 71 6.55 8.12 13.79
CA ALA A 71 6.62 9.09 12.68
C ALA A 71 7.81 8.86 11.72
N ASP A 72 8.90 8.26 12.20
CA ASP A 72 10.05 7.85 11.40
C ASP A 72 9.71 6.70 10.43
N ARG A 73 8.67 5.93 10.73
CA ARG A 73 8.20 4.77 9.96
C ARG A 73 7.05 5.06 8.99
N ASN A 74 6.67 6.33 8.85
CA ASN A 74 5.75 6.76 7.82
C ASN A 74 6.43 6.72 6.44
N LEU A 75 5.81 6.05 5.46
CA LEU A 75 6.31 5.89 4.08
C LEU A 75 5.84 6.99 3.11
N HIS A 76 4.92 7.87 3.50
CA HIS A 76 4.36 8.91 2.64
C HIS A 76 5.47 9.78 2.04
N CYS A 77 5.51 9.83 0.71
CA CYS A 77 6.52 10.52 -0.10
C CYS A 77 7.97 10.06 0.14
N ARG A 78 8.16 8.78 0.47
CA ARG A 78 9.48 8.17 0.73
C ARG A 78 9.64 6.84 0.00
N VAL A 79 10.89 6.42 -0.18
CA VAL A 79 11.25 5.06 -0.63
C VAL A 79 12.14 4.43 0.44
N VAL A 80 11.79 3.23 0.87
CA VAL A 80 12.53 2.46 1.87
C VAL A 80 12.77 1.05 1.34
N GLU A 81 13.96 0.49 1.61
CA GLU A 81 14.22 -0.92 1.33
C GLU A 81 13.74 -1.78 2.50
N ILE A 82 12.80 -2.70 2.21
CA ILE A 82 12.16 -3.58 3.18
C ILE A 82 12.22 -5.00 2.62
N ASP A 83 12.90 -5.90 3.32
CA ASP A 83 13.06 -7.33 2.93
C ASP A 83 13.50 -7.51 1.46
N GLY A 84 14.46 -6.67 1.02
CA GLY A 84 15.01 -6.69 -0.34
C GLY A 84 14.14 -6.04 -1.43
N LEU A 85 13.00 -5.43 -1.06
CA LEU A 85 12.14 -4.67 -1.98
C LEU A 85 12.21 -3.18 -1.68
N ARG A 86 12.33 -2.35 -2.72
CA ARG A 86 12.22 -0.90 -2.57
C ARG A 86 10.75 -0.51 -2.61
N ILE A 87 10.21 -0.11 -1.47
CA ILE A 87 8.80 0.23 -1.29
C ILE A 87 8.65 1.75 -1.21
N ALA A 88 7.82 2.32 -2.08
CA ALA A 88 7.44 3.72 -2.04
C ALA A 88 6.04 3.90 -1.47
N GLY A 89 5.82 4.90 -0.62
CA GLY A 89 4.50 5.16 -0.04
C GLY A 89 3.87 6.48 -0.48
N LEU A 90 2.56 6.48 -0.71
CA LEU A 90 1.74 7.66 -0.88
C LEU A 90 0.44 7.51 -0.07
N GLY A 91 0.48 7.96 1.18
CA GLY A 91 -0.70 8.00 2.05
C GLY A 91 -1.68 9.11 1.72
N GLY A 92 -2.91 8.94 2.18
CA GLY A 92 -4.02 9.88 2.07
C GLY A 92 -4.99 9.59 0.93
N THR A 93 -5.96 10.50 0.78
CA THR A 93 -6.98 10.48 -0.29
C THR A 93 -7.03 11.76 -1.10
N PHE A 94 -7.63 11.70 -2.29
CA PHE A 94 -7.90 12.88 -3.09
C PHE A 94 -9.19 13.57 -2.63
N ARG A 95 -9.09 14.85 -2.30
CA ARG A 95 -10.25 15.69 -1.99
C ARG A 95 -10.51 16.64 -3.16
N SER A 96 -11.37 16.22 -4.08
CA SER A 96 -11.71 16.93 -5.33
C SER A 96 -12.09 18.39 -5.11
N ASN A 97 -12.79 18.70 -4.02
CA ASN A 97 -13.21 20.06 -3.64
C ASN A 97 -12.04 20.99 -3.26
N VAL A 98 -10.87 20.45 -2.93
CA VAL A 98 -9.71 21.22 -2.47
C VAL A 98 -8.69 21.41 -3.61
N LEU A 99 -8.57 20.43 -4.51
CA LEU A 99 -7.42 20.34 -5.41
C LEU A 99 -7.74 20.31 -6.90
N GLY A 100 -9.03 20.20 -7.29
CA GLY A 100 -9.42 20.11 -8.70
C GLY A 100 -8.92 18.85 -9.41
N VAL A 101 -8.46 17.84 -8.65
CA VAL A 101 -8.10 16.52 -9.16
C VAL A 101 -9.36 15.67 -9.22
N ASP A 102 -9.68 15.19 -10.41
CA ASP A 102 -10.68 14.15 -10.63
C ASP A 102 -10.02 12.82 -11.00
N ARG A 103 -10.84 11.78 -11.20
CA ARG A 103 -10.37 10.42 -11.49
C ARG A 103 -9.63 10.30 -12.83
N GLN A 104 -9.84 11.22 -13.76
CA GLN A 104 -9.23 11.21 -15.10
C GLN A 104 -7.97 12.07 -15.18
N THR A 105 -7.76 12.95 -14.20
CA THR A 105 -6.59 13.82 -14.10
C THR A 105 -5.29 13.00 -14.18
N THR A 106 -4.33 13.50 -14.95
CA THR A 106 -3.03 12.89 -15.22
C THR A 106 -1.88 13.67 -14.58
N LEU A 107 -0.68 13.09 -14.52
CA LEU A 107 0.50 13.81 -14.01
C LEU A 107 0.83 15.03 -14.88
N SER A 108 0.54 14.99 -16.18
CA SER A 108 0.73 16.13 -17.08
C SER A 108 -0.23 17.29 -16.83
N ASP A 109 -1.34 17.06 -16.11
CA ASP A 109 -2.31 18.12 -15.78
C ASP A 109 -1.92 18.88 -14.50
N LEU A 110 -1.03 18.31 -13.67
CA LEU A 110 -0.59 18.92 -12.40
C LEU A 110 0.07 20.30 -12.49
N PRO A 111 0.82 20.67 -13.55
CA PRO A 111 1.34 22.03 -13.71
C PRO A 111 0.24 23.10 -13.77
N HIS A 112 -1.02 22.72 -13.99
CA HIS A 112 -2.17 23.62 -13.94
C HIS A 112 -2.73 23.82 -12.51
N VAL A 113 -2.23 23.07 -11.53
CA VAL A 113 -2.56 23.27 -10.13
C VAL A 113 -1.68 24.41 -9.59
N ARG A 114 -2.31 25.44 -9.03
CA ARG A 114 -1.69 26.75 -8.82
C ARG A 114 -0.66 26.65 -7.67
N PRO A 115 0.39 27.50 -7.64
CA PRO A 115 1.33 27.59 -6.50
C PRO A 115 0.67 27.86 -5.13
N GLN A 116 -0.61 28.23 -5.14
CA GLN A 116 -1.46 28.49 -3.98
C GLN A 116 -2.17 27.23 -3.45
N ASP A 117 -2.10 26.11 -4.18
CA ASP A 117 -2.78 24.86 -3.87
C ASP A 117 -1.84 23.89 -3.13
N THR A 118 -0.96 24.41 -2.26
CA THR A 118 -0.14 23.61 -1.33
C THR A 118 -0.80 23.52 0.03
N ARG A 119 -0.46 22.49 0.80
CA ARG A 119 -0.90 22.33 2.19
C ARG A 119 -0.56 23.56 3.03
N GLN A 120 0.64 24.13 2.87
CA GLN A 120 1.03 25.35 3.58
C GLN A 120 0.18 26.56 3.16
N SER A 121 -0.03 26.75 1.85
CA SER A 121 -0.85 27.83 1.32
C SER A 121 -2.30 27.72 1.80
N LEU A 122 -2.87 26.51 1.82
CA LEU A 122 -4.22 26.22 2.33
C LEU A 122 -4.35 26.59 3.81
N ALA A 123 -3.35 26.28 4.63
CA ALA A 123 -3.33 26.70 6.02
C ALA A 123 -3.37 28.23 6.14
N LEU A 124 -2.55 28.95 5.36
CA LEU A 124 -2.42 30.41 5.42
C LEU A 124 -3.67 31.19 5.02
N ILE A 125 -4.48 30.66 4.08
CA ILE A 125 -5.71 31.33 3.62
C ILE A 125 -6.90 31.12 4.56
N ARG A 126 -6.81 30.17 5.50
CA ARG A 126 -7.86 29.94 6.50
C ARG A 126 -7.76 30.94 7.64
N LYS A 127 -8.91 31.27 8.24
CA LYS A 127 -9.05 32.24 9.33
C LYS A 127 -8.05 32.01 10.47
N ASP A 128 -7.86 30.75 10.86
CA ASP A 128 -7.04 30.37 12.01
C ASP A 128 -5.59 30.04 11.63
N LYS A 129 -5.21 30.21 10.35
CA LYS A 129 -3.87 29.93 9.81
C LYS A 129 -3.37 28.50 10.07
N LYS A 130 -4.28 27.53 10.09
CA LYS A 130 -4.01 26.13 10.43
C LYS A 130 -4.67 25.18 9.42
N LEU A 131 -4.10 23.99 9.32
CA LEU A 131 -4.75 22.86 8.67
C LEU A 131 -5.95 22.39 9.49
N ALA A 132 -6.94 21.90 8.78
CA ALA A 132 -8.02 21.11 9.34
C ALA A 132 -7.53 19.66 9.41
N PRO A 133 -8.09 18.83 10.30
CA PRO A 133 -7.67 17.44 10.45
C PRO A 133 -7.53 16.70 9.11
N GLN A 134 -8.55 16.82 8.25
CA GLN A 134 -8.60 16.18 6.92
C GLN A 134 -7.47 16.56 5.95
N ASP A 135 -6.79 17.69 6.13
CA ASP A 135 -5.70 18.10 5.22
C ASP A 135 -4.41 17.32 5.51
N HIS A 136 -4.29 16.71 6.70
CA HIS A 136 -3.15 15.84 7.05
C HIS A 136 -3.18 14.53 6.27
N THR A 137 -4.36 14.12 5.82
CA THR A 137 -4.61 12.88 5.06
C THR A 137 -5.03 13.17 3.62
N THR A 138 -4.92 14.41 3.16
CA THR A 138 -5.16 14.77 1.75
C THR A 138 -3.87 14.62 0.96
N ILE A 139 -3.94 14.01 -0.23
CA ILE A 139 -2.85 13.98 -1.21
C ILE A 139 -2.85 15.31 -1.96
N PHE A 140 -1.80 16.12 -1.80
CA PHE A 140 -1.62 17.38 -2.50
C PHE A 140 -0.72 17.24 -3.75
N PRO A 141 -0.78 18.20 -4.69
CA PRO A 141 0.10 18.25 -5.86
C PRO A 141 1.59 18.20 -5.50
N GLU A 142 2.01 18.82 -4.40
CA GLU A 142 3.41 18.72 -3.96
C GLU A 142 3.82 17.29 -3.59
N ASP A 143 2.90 16.48 -3.07
CA ASP A 143 3.17 15.09 -2.71
C ASP A 143 3.45 14.29 -3.99
N LEU A 144 2.65 14.49 -5.04
CA LEU A 144 2.84 13.90 -6.36
C LEU A 144 4.14 14.38 -7.04
N ALA A 145 4.49 15.67 -6.89
CA ALA A 145 5.75 16.20 -7.38
C ALA A 145 6.96 15.58 -6.66
N LEU A 146 6.84 15.28 -5.36
CA LEU A 146 7.87 14.54 -4.62
C LEU A 146 7.99 13.10 -5.13
N MET A 147 6.88 12.40 -5.39
CA MET A 147 6.90 11.07 -5.99
C MET A 147 7.57 11.07 -7.38
N ALA A 148 7.26 12.06 -8.23
CA ALA A 148 7.92 12.23 -9.53
C ALA A 148 9.43 12.47 -9.40
N ARG A 149 9.86 13.24 -8.39
CA ARG A 149 11.30 13.41 -8.09
C ARG A 149 11.96 12.11 -7.65
N LEU A 150 11.27 11.29 -6.85
CA LEU A 150 11.79 9.97 -6.42
C LEU A 150 12.00 9.05 -7.62
N ALA A 151 11.11 9.08 -8.61
CA ALA A 151 11.22 8.30 -9.85
C ALA A 151 12.53 8.58 -10.63
N SER A 152 13.06 9.81 -10.53
CA SER A 152 14.33 10.17 -11.19
C SER A 152 15.58 9.65 -10.46
N LYS A 153 15.46 9.29 -9.19
CA LYS A 153 16.60 8.96 -8.31
C LYS A 153 16.75 7.47 -8.04
N THR A 154 15.66 6.73 -7.99
CA THR A 154 15.67 5.31 -7.65
C THR A 154 14.58 4.56 -8.38
N ARG A 155 14.83 3.26 -8.58
CA ARG A 155 13.79 2.31 -8.98
C ARG A 155 12.99 1.90 -7.75
N VAL A 156 11.68 1.76 -7.92
CA VAL A 156 10.76 1.21 -6.93
C VAL A 156 10.29 -0.17 -7.38
N ASP A 157 10.21 -1.12 -6.47
CA ASP A 157 9.63 -2.45 -6.74
C ASP A 157 8.12 -2.45 -6.47
N VAL A 158 7.73 -1.84 -5.35
CA VAL A 158 6.35 -1.79 -4.85
C VAL A 158 5.98 -0.34 -4.53
N ILE A 159 4.86 0.14 -5.06
CA ILE A 159 4.22 1.35 -4.54
C ILE A 159 3.04 0.93 -3.65
N VAL A 160 2.90 1.60 -2.51
CA VAL A 160 1.74 1.51 -1.64
C VAL A 160 0.99 2.84 -1.60
N SER A 161 -0.34 2.78 -1.69
CA SER A 161 -1.20 3.93 -1.45
C SER A 161 -2.45 3.52 -0.68
N HIS A 162 -3.14 4.46 -0.06
CA HIS A 162 -4.45 4.16 0.50
C HIS A 162 -5.49 4.15 -0.64
N GLU A 163 -5.54 5.24 -1.41
CA GLU A 163 -6.37 5.36 -2.63
C GLU A 163 -6.00 4.38 -3.74
N ALA A 164 -7.01 4.03 -4.54
CA ALA A 164 -6.87 3.10 -5.66
C ALA A 164 -6.44 3.78 -6.98
N PRO A 165 -5.63 3.10 -7.82
CA PRO A 165 -5.39 3.54 -9.20
C PRO A 165 -6.60 3.28 -10.11
N GLU A 166 -6.50 3.69 -11.38
CA GLU A 166 -7.55 3.59 -12.40
C GLU A 166 -8.05 2.17 -12.70
N SER A 167 -7.39 1.12 -12.19
CA SER A 167 -7.89 -0.25 -12.29
C SER A 167 -9.13 -0.49 -11.42
N TYR A 168 -9.39 0.37 -10.43
CA TYR A 168 -10.64 0.37 -9.67
C TYR A 168 -11.65 1.35 -10.26
N LYS A 169 -12.94 1.01 -10.21
CA LYS A 169 -14.06 1.82 -10.72
C LYS A 169 -14.12 3.25 -10.13
N LEU A 170 -13.60 3.46 -8.92
CA LEU A 170 -13.55 4.77 -8.24
C LEU A 170 -12.13 5.32 -8.13
N GLY A 171 -11.13 4.62 -8.66
CA GLY A 171 -9.72 5.00 -8.53
C GLY A 171 -9.29 6.11 -9.47
N TYR A 172 -8.05 6.55 -9.28
CA TYR A 172 -7.48 7.74 -9.93
C TYR A 172 -6.36 7.37 -10.89
N ARG A 173 -6.49 7.82 -12.15
CA ARG A 173 -5.49 7.62 -13.21
C ARG A 173 -4.10 8.13 -12.84
N ILE A 174 -4.03 9.22 -12.08
CA ILE A 174 -2.77 9.79 -11.63
C ILE A 174 -1.92 8.82 -10.81
N LEU A 175 -2.54 7.90 -10.05
CA LEU A 175 -1.81 6.94 -9.24
C LEU A 175 -1.18 5.84 -10.09
N GLY A 176 -1.85 5.36 -11.15
CA GLY A 176 -1.22 4.47 -12.12
C GLY A 176 -0.09 5.15 -12.88
N GLU A 177 -0.21 6.44 -13.18
CA GLU A 177 0.89 7.22 -13.77
C GLU A 177 2.11 7.32 -12.85
N VAL A 178 1.88 7.55 -11.56
CA VAL A 178 2.94 7.56 -10.54
C VAL A 178 3.61 6.19 -10.47
N ALA A 179 2.83 5.10 -10.40
CA ALA A 179 3.36 3.74 -10.36
C ALA A 179 4.24 3.44 -11.58
N ARG A 180 3.77 3.80 -12.79
CA ARG A 180 4.53 3.66 -14.05
C ARG A 180 5.79 4.51 -14.04
N SER A 181 5.72 5.76 -13.59
CA SER A 181 6.86 6.68 -13.54
C SER A 181 7.97 6.17 -12.61
N LEU A 182 7.59 5.62 -11.45
CA LEU A 182 8.51 4.96 -10.51
C LEU A 182 9.07 3.62 -11.02
N LYS A 183 8.53 3.11 -12.15
CA LYS A 183 8.82 1.78 -12.71
C LYS A 183 8.53 0.66 -11.71
N ALA A 184 7.52 0.89 -10.86
CA ALA A 184 7.01 -0.10 -9.93
C ALA A 184 6.49 -1.31 -10.70
N ARG A 185 6.61 -2.49 -10.11
CA ARG A 185 6.05 -3.73 -10.68
C ARG A 185 4.75 -4.13 -9.99
N ILE A 186 4.56 -3.62 -8.78
CA ILE A 186 3.43 -3.94 -7.91
C ILE A 186 2.90 -2.64 -7.33
N HIS A 187 1.59 -2.47 -7.33
CA HIS A 187 0.88 -1.41 -6.64
C HIS A 187 -0.10 -2.06 -5.66
N VAL A 188 0.11 -1.88 -4.36
CA VAL A 188 -0.81 -2.36 -3.32
C VAL A 188 -1.61 -1.18 -2.78
N HIS A 189 -2.92 -1.30 -2.66
CA HIS A 189 -3.75 -0.25 -2.06
C HIS A 189 -4.92 -0.78 -1.23
N ALA A 190 -5.56 0.08 -0.45
CA ALA A 190 -6.67 -0.22 0.46
C ALA A 190 -7.92 0.63 0.12
N HIS A 191 -8.60 1.20 1.12
CA HIS A 191 -9.70 2.18 1.03
C HIS A 191 -11.07 1.65 0.56
N HIS A 192 -11.08 0.69 -0.36
CA HIS A 192 -12.35 0.20 -0.95
C HIS A 192 -12.89 -1.08 -0.32
N HIS A 193 -12.19 -1.62 0.67
CA HIS A 193 -12.58 -2.82 1.44
C HIS A 193 -12.87 -4.03 0.52
N GLU A 194 -12.23 -4.07 -0.64
CA GLU A 194 -12.49 -5.04 -1.70
C GLU A 194 -11.19 -5.68 -2.14
N ARG A 195 -11.10 -7.01 -1.97
CA ARG A 195 -9.97 -7.78 -2.47
C ARG A 195 -10.11 -7.98 -3.98
N TYR A 196 -9.15 -7.45 -4.74
CA TYR A 196 -9.06 -7.71 -6.17
C TYR A 196 -7.62 -7.65 -6.68
N ASP A 197 -7.41 -8.24 -7.85
CA ASP A 197 -6.16 -8.17 -8.58
C ASP A 197 -6.42 -7.63 -9.98
N ALA A 198 -5.55 -6.75 -10.46
CA ALA A 198 -5.63 -6.17 -11.79
C ALA A 198 -4.23 -5.95 -12.39
N MET A 199 -4.19 -5.53 -13.65
CA MET A 199 -2.96 -5.16 -14.33
C MET A 199 -3.17 -3.80 -14.98
N LEU A 200 -2.30 -2.84 -14.65
CA LEU A 200 -2.24 -1.57 -15.38
C LEU A 200 -1.40 -1.74 -16.64
N ASP A 201 -1.60 -0.81 -17.58
CA ASP A 201 -0.71 -0.65 -18.72
C ASP A 201 0.75 -0.51 -18.26
N GLY A 202 1.68 -1.04 -19.05
CA GLY A 202 3.09 -1.10 -18.67
C GLY A 202 3.44 -2.23 -17.68
N GLY A 203 2.48 -3.10 -17.34
CA GLY A 203 2.75 -4.34 -16.60
C GLY A 203 2.87 -4.17 -15.09
N VAL A 204 2.21 -3.16 -14.52
CA VAL A 204 2.13 -2.97 -13.07
C VAL A 204 0.98 -3.80 -12.52
N ARG A 205 1.29 -4.81 -11.69
CA ARG A 205 0.28 -5.63 -11.01
C ARG A 205 -0.34 -4.82 -9.87
N VAL A 206 -1.66 -4.71 -9.84
CA VAL A 206 -2.39 -4.06 -8.75
C VAL A 206 -2.97 -5.12 -7.82
N ALA A 207 -2.80 -4.92 -6.51
CA ALA A 207 -3.50 -5.65 -5.46
C ALA A 207 -4.32 -4.64 -4.64
N GLY A 208 -5.65 -4.68 -4.79
CA GLY A 208 -6.54 -4.03 -3.83
C GLY A 208 -6.71 -4.96 -2.64
N VAL A 209 -6.40 -4.50 -1.44
CA VAL A 209 -6.64 -5.25 -0.21
C VAL A 209 -7.99 -4.88 0.37
N GLY A 210 -8.63 -5.85 1.02
CA GLY A 210 -9.85 -5.62 1.77
C GLY A 210 -9.59 -4.94 3.12
N MET A 211 -10.63 -4.95 3.94
CA MET A 211 -10.58 -4.46 5.32
C MET A 211 -10.09 -5.55 6.26
N SER A 212 -9.16 -5.21 7.16
CA SER A 212 -8.64 -6.14 8.18
C SER A 212 -9.39 -6.04 9.50
N GLY A 213 -9.96 -4.89 9.85
CA GLY A 213 -10.70 -4.72 11.11
C GLY A 213 -12.07 -5.36 11.10
N MET A 214 -12.54 -5.87 12.25
CA MET A 214 -13.90 -6.39 12.41
C MET A 214 -14.91 -5.27 12.71
N MET A 215 -15.28 -4.50 11.70
CA MET A 215 -16.40 -3.54 11.81
C MET A 215 -17.67 -4.00 11.08
N ILE A 216 -17.58 -5.02 10.21
CA ILE A 216 -18.68 -5.42 9.32
C ILE A 216 -18.76 -6.95 9.23
N GLU A 217 -19.90 -7.52 9.65
CA GLU A 217 -20.11 -8.97 9.83
C GLU A 217 -19.83 -9.84 8.59
N TRP A 218 -20.00 -9.29 7.39
CA TRP A 218 -19.81 -10.01 6.12
C TRP A 218 -18.43 -9.82 5.49
N LEU A 219 -17.58 -8.93 6.00
CA LEU A 219 -16.19 -8.83 5.56
C LEU A 219 -15.33 -9.78 6.40
N GLN A 220 -14.38 -10.46 5.74
CA GLN A 220 -13.47 -11.36 6.42
C GLN A 220 -12.15 -10.61 6.64
N PRO A 221 -11.64 -10.48 7.89
CA PRO A 221 -10.39 -9.77 8.18
C PRO A 221 -9.20 -10.16 7.28
N ARG A 222 -9.13 -11.44 6.93
CA ARG A 222 -8.15 -12.04 6.00
C ARG A 222 -8.19 -11.47 4.58
N ASP A 223 -9.27 -10.84 4.15
CA ASP A 223 -9.34 -10.15 2.86
C ASP A 223 -8.48 -8.88 2.84
N GLY A 224 -8.29 -8.26 4.02
CA GLY A 224 -7.38 -7.14 4.24
C GLY A 224 -5.92 -7.52 4.42
N LEU A 225 -5.57 -8.80 4.27
CA LEU A 225 -4.20 -9.27 4.41
C LEU A 225 -3.62 -9.70 3.04
N PHE A 226 -2.44 -9.18 2.72
CA PHE A 226 -1.71 -9.49 1.50
C PHE A 226 -0.23 -9.66 1.78
N TRP A 227 0.44 -10.59 1.09
CA TRP A 227 1.85 -10.88 1.36
C TRP A 227 2.69 -10.82 0.10
N LEU A 228 3.92 -10.33 0.24
CA LEU A 228 4.96 -10.45 -0.76
C LEU A 228 6.15 -11.22 -0.19
N SER A 229 6.74 -12.08 -1.02
CA SER A 229 8.04 -12.69 -0.77
C SER A 229 9.00 -12.35 -1.90
N ALA A 230 10.11 -11.71 -1.57
CA ALA A 230 11.19 -11.47 -2.52
C ALA A 230 12.05 -12.74 -2.68
N PHE A 231 12.53 -12.96 -3.89
CA PHE A 231 13.41 -14.07 -4.27
C PHE A 231 14.57 -13.58 -5.15
N PRO A 232 15.66 -14.36 -5.27
CA PRO A 232 16.80 -14.02 -6.11
C PRO A 232 16.42 -13.67 -7.55
N GLY A 233 17.21 -12.79 -8.18
CA GLY A 233 16.92 -12.30 -9.53
C GLY A 233 15.77 -11.29 -9.60
N GLY A 234 15.33 -10.77 -8.45
CA GLY A 234 14.23 -9.82 -8.34
C GLY A 234 12.86 -10.45 -8.50
N ASN A 235 12.72 -11.78 -8.43
CA ASN A 235 11.42 -12.43 -8.51
C ASN A 235 10.62 -12.13 -7.24
N VAL A 236 9.31 -11.89 -7.38
CA VAL A 236 8.43 -11.59 -6.25
C VAL A 236 7.21 -12.48 -6.35
N LEU A 237 6.95 -13.23 -5.28
CA LEU A 237 5.73 -14.02 -5.11
C LEU A 237 4.70 -13.17 -4.36
N ALA A 238 3.60 -12.84 -5.02
CA ALA A 238 2.44 -12.22 -4.41
C ALA A 238 1.50 -13.30 -3.88
N MET A 239 0.96 -13.13 -2.67
CA MET A 239 0.16 -14.14 -1.98
C MET A 239 -1.03 -13.51 -1.26
N GLY A 240 -2.14 -14.24 -1.20
CA GLY A 240 -3.30 -13.88 -0.42
C GLY A 240 -4.21 -15.08 -0.19
N TYR A 241 -5.27 -14.88 0.59
CA TYR A 241 -6.23 -15.93 0.86
C TYR A 241 -7.35 -15.94 -0.19
N ASP A 242 -7.74 -17.12 -0.67
CA ASP A 242 -8.92 -17.32 -1.51
C ASP A 242 -10.04 -17.93 -0.64
N PRO A 243 -11.09 -17.15 -0.29
CA PRO A 243 -12.17 -17.65 0.55
C PRO A 243 -13.03 -18.71 -0.14
N LYS A 244 -13.10 -18.72 -1.48
CA LYS A 244 -13.86 -19.73 -2.25
C LYS A 244 -13.16 -21.07 -2.22
N LYS A 245 -11.83 -21.06 -2.36
CA LYS A 245 -11.00 -22.29 -2.33
C LYS A 245 -10.59 -22.71 -0.92
N LYS A 246 -10.74 -21.83 0.08
CA LYS A 246 -10.23 -21.99 1.45
C LYS A 246 -8.74 -22.34 1.50
N MET A 247 -7.97 -21.69 0.64
CA MET A 247 -6.53 -21.91 0.49
C MET A 247 -5.85 -20.57 0.27
N PHE A 248 -4.55 -20.50 0.59
CA PHE A 248 -3.72 -19.43 0.09
C PHE A 248 -3.44 -19.63 -1.38
N GLN A 249 -3.46 -18.53 -2.12
CA GLN A 249 -3.14 -18.45 -3.53
C GLN A 249 -1.95 -17.51 -3.74
N GLY A 250 -1.12 -17.79 -4.73
CA GLY A 250 -0.02 -16.93 -5.07
C GLY A 250 0.44 -17.05 -6.52
N GLU A 251 1.16 -16.03 -6.96
CA GLU A 251 1.70 -15.93 -8.30
C GLU A 251 3.00 -15.13 -8.32
N PHE A 252 3.91 -15.49 -9.23
CA PHE A 252 5.10 -14.68 -9.46
C PHE A 252 4.78 -13.49 -10.37
N VAL A 253 5.06 -12.29 -9.87
CA VAL A 253 4.76 -11.04 -10.58
C VAL A 253 5.55 -10.97 -11.89
N GLY A 254 4.83 -10.81 -13.00
CA GLY A 254 5.40 -10.75 -14.35
C GLY A 254 5.77 -12.12 -14.95
N GLN A 255 5.35 -13.24 -14.33
CA GLN A 255 5.65 -14.59 -14.81
C GLN A 255 4.38 -15.39 -15.06
N GLU A 256 3.86 -15.37 -16.29
CA GLU A 256 2.59 -16.04 -16.62
C GLU A 256 2.59 -17.54 -16.40
N LYS A 257 3.76 -18.18 -16.46
CA LYS A 257 3.91 -19.62 -16.26
C LYS A 257 3.78 -20.05 -14.79
N PHE A 258 3.80 -19.10 -13.86
CA PHE A 258 3.76 -19.35 -12.42
C PHE A 258 2.63 -18.55 -11.77
N LYS A 259 1.45 -18.64 -12.40
CA LYS A 259 0.17 -18.19 -11.84
C LYS A 259 -0.51 -19.35 -11.11
N ASP A 260 -1.46 -19.04 -10.23
CA ASP A 260 -2.35 -20.02 -9.57
C ASP A 260 -1.68 -21.04 -8.63
N LEU A 261 -0.58 -20.68 -7.97
CA LEU A 261 -0.04 -21.51 -6.90
C LEU A 261 -1.02 -21.52 -5.74
N THR A 262 -1.34 -22.70 -5.22
CA THR A 262 -2.15 -22.83 -4.00
C THR A 262 -1.46 -23.69 -2.95
N ALA A 263 -1.75 -23.39 -1.68
CA ALA A 263 -1.29 -24.13 -0.52
C ALA A 263 -2.24 -23.92 0.69
N PRO A 264 -2.24 -24.81 1.69
CA PRO A 264 -3.09 -24.67 2.88
C PRO A 264 -2.64 -23.52 3.81
N ASP A 265 -1.36 -23.14 3.78
CA ASP A 265 -0.78 -22.07 4.57
C ASP A 265 0.28 -21.28 3.78
N LEU A 266 0.67 -20.11 4.30
CA LEU A 266 1.61 -19.19 3.64
C LEU A 266 3.03 -19.76 3.53
N ASN A 267 3.51 -20.51 4.53
CA ASN A 267 4.86 -21.06 4.50
C ASN A 267 4.96 -22.14 3.42
N ALA A 268 3.97 -23.05 3.35
CA ALA A 268 3.88 -24.04 2.29
C ALA A 268 3.79 -23.39 0.90
N LEU A 269 3.09 -22.25 0.77
CA LEU A 269 3.03 -21.50 -0.49
C LEU A 269 4.39 -20.91 -0.87
N GLN A 270 5.09 -20.33 0.11
CA GLN A 270 6.42 -19.75 -0.08
C GLN A 270 7.45 -20.81 -0.47
N GLU A 271 7.47 -21.95 0.22
CA GLU A 271 8.35 -23.10 -0.08
C GLU A 271 8.09 -23.65 -1.49
N LYS A 272 6.81 -23.82 -1.85
CA LYS A 272 6.41 -24.25 -3.20
C LYS A 272 6.90 -23.26 -4.26
N GLY A 273 6.79 -21.96 -3.98
CA GLY A 273 7.32 -20.91 -4.85
C GLY A 273 8.84 -20.99 -5.00
N ALA A 274 9.56 -21.20 -3.90
CA ALA A 274 11.02 -21.35 -3.90
C ALA A 274 11.48 -22.52 -4.77
N LEU A 275 10.85 -23.70 -4.60
CA LEU A 275 11.18 -24.91 -5.35
C LEU A 275 10.91 -24.74 -6.86
N LEU A 276 9.80 -24.08 -7.22
CA LEU A 276 9.46 -23.80 -8.62
C LEU A 276 10.50 -22.88 -9.27
N LEU A 277 10.89 -21.82 -8.56
CA LEU A 277 11.89 -20.88 -9.06
C LEU A 277 13.24 -21.57 -9.25
N GLU A 278 13.68 -22.37 -8.29
CA GLU A 278 14.93 -23.14 -8.38
C GLU A 278 14.91 -24.09 -9.58
N THR A 279 13.81 -24.83 -9.76
CA THR A 279 13.62 -25.75 -10.89
C THR A 279 13.66 -25.02 -12.23
N PHE A 280 13.07 -23.83 -12.31
CA PHE A 280 13.07 -23.02 -13.52
C PHE A 280 14.46 -22.45 -13.83
N MET A 281 15.15 -21.93 -12.82
CA MET A 281 16.48 -21.34 -12.96
C MET A 281 17.55 -22.38 -13.31
N LYS A 282 17.36 -23.65 -12.91
CA LYS A 282 18.24 -24.78 -13.28
C LYS A 282 18.00 -25.33 -14.70
N LYS A 283 16.89 -24.98 -15.38
CA LYS A 283 16.68 -25.43 -16.77
C LYS A 283 17.66 -24.69 -17.69
N PRO A 284 18.51 -25.40 -18.47
CA PRO A 284 19.38 -24.74 -19.43
C PRO A 284 18.52 -23.95 -20.41
N LYS A 285 18.85 -22.67 -20.64
CA LYS A 285 18.24 -21.88 -21.71
C LYS A 285 18.41 -22.68 -23.01
N ARG A 286 17.31 -23.21 -23.55
CA ARG A 286 17.31 -23.79 -24.89
C ARG A 286 17.78 -22.67 -25.83
N ARG A 287 18.97 -22.85 -26.39
CA ARG A 287 19.54 -22.00 -27.43
C ARG A 287 18.73 -22.14 -28.71
#